data_AF-A0A2Z4YUR2-F1
#
_entry.id   AF-A0A2Z4YUR2-F1
#
_cell.length_a   1.000
_cell.length_b   1.000
_cell.length_c   1.000
_cell.angle_alpha   90.00
_cell.angle_beta   90.00
_cell.angle_gamma   90.00
#
_symmetry.space_group_name_H-M   'P 1'
#
loop_
_entity.id
_entity.type
_entity.pdbx_description
1 polymer ?
#
loop_
_entity_poly.entity_id
_entity_poly.type
_entity_poly.pdbx_seq_one_letter_code
_entity_poly.pdbx_strand_id
1 'polypeptide(L)'
;MRPARKRKLVDTVKADWKVSIRRACSVLKIDRSLYVYKSRRGEQAELKLKIKDICQTRVRYGYRRVHILIKREGWAVNPKRIYRLYKEMDLQLRNKVPKRRVKAKLRADRTEPTHSNHVWAMDFVHDQLATGRKIRVQT
;
A
#
# COMPACT_ATOMS: atom_id res chain seq x y z
N MET A 1 14.41 -21.92 -0.86
CA MET A 1 14.61 -21.63 0.58
C MET A 1 15.32 -20.29 0.76
N ARG A 2 14.81 -19.38 1.61
CA ARG A 2 15.42 -18.04 1.84
C ARG A 2 16.82 -18.15 2.49
N PRO A 3 17.79 -17.28 2.16
CA PRO A 3 19.15 -17.32 2.72
C PRO A 3 19.21 -17.30 4.25
N ALA A 4 18.33 -16.53 4.91
CA ALA A 4 18.24 -16.49 6.37
C ALA A 4 17.91 -17.85 6.98
N ARG A 5 16.98 -18.60 6.36
CA ARG A 5 16.60 -19.94 6.81
C ARG A 5 17.73 -20.94 6.56
N LYS A 6 18.47 -20.80 5.45
CA LYS A 6 19.67 -21.61 5.16
C LYS A 6 20.74 -21.46 6.23
N ARG A 7 21.02 -20.23 6.69
CA ARG A 7 21.96 -19.99 7.79
C ARG A 7 21.51 -20.65 9.09
N LYS A 8 20.22 -20.48 9.43
CA LYS A 8 19.64 -21.11 10.63
C LYS A 8 19.81 -22.63 10.61
N LEU A 9 19.65 -23.29 9.46
CA LEU A 9 19.92 -24.73 9.32
C LEU A 9 21.38 -25.09 9.59
N VAL A 10 22.32 -24.32 9.04
CA VAL A 10 23.76 -24.53 9.28
C VAL A 10 24.08 -24.36 10.77
N ASP A 11 23.47 -23.38 11.43
CA ASP A 11 23.65 -23.15 12.87
C ASP A 11 23.10 -24.31 13.71
N THR A 12 21.91 -24.83 13.40
CA THR A 12 21.37 -26.04 14.07
C THR A 12 22.26 -27.25 13.88
N VAL A 13 22.70 -27.55 12.64
CA VAL A 13 23.57 -28.72 12.39
C VAL A 13 24.91 -28.57 13.10
N LYS A 14 25.47 -27.36 13.13
CA LYS A 14 26.69 -27.06 13.88
C LYS A 14 26.50 -27.31 15.38
N ALA A 15 25.38 -26.88 15.95
CA ALA A 15 25.11 -27.00 17.38
C ALA A 15 24.83 -28.46 17.78
N ASP A 16 23.93 -29.13 17.07
CA ASP A 16 23.46 -30.48 17.40
C ASP A 16 24.57 -31.53 17.23
N TRP A 17 25.35 -31.41 16.15
CA TRP A 17 26.37 -32.40 15.78
C TRP A 17 27.80 -31.96 16.13
N LYS A 18 27.97 -30.77 16.73
CA LYS A 18 29.28 -30.17 17.09
C LYS A 18 30.29 -30.17 15.94
N VAL A 19 29.84 -30.00 14.71
CA VAL A 19 30.69 -30.02 13.51
C VAL A 19 31.17 -28.62 13.10
N SER A 20 32.27 -28.55 12.34
CA SER A 20 32.72 -27.28 11.77
C SER A 20 31.73 -26.73 10.75
N ILE A 21 31.70 -25.40 10.58
CA ILE A 21 30.89 -24.72 9.54
C ILE A 21 31.20 -25.30 8.14
N ARG A 22 32.48 -25.67 7.91
CA ARG A 22 32.93 -26.31 6.67
C ARG A 22 32.14 -27.59 6.37
N ARG A 23 32.04 -28.46 7.37
CA ARG A 23 31.36 -29.76 7.30
C ARG A 23 29.84 -29.56 7.18
N ALA A 24 29.25 -28.69 8.01
CA ALA A 24 27.82 -28.39 7.98
C ALA A 24 27.37 -27.84 6.62
N CYS A 25 28.10 -26.87 6.06
CA CYS A 25 27.83 -26.32 4.72
C CYS A 25 27.95 -27.40 3.63
N SER A 26 28.97 -28.27 3.70
CA SER A 26 29.18 -29.34 2.71
C SER A 26 28.02 -30.33 2.69
N VAL A 27 27.62 -30.84 3.87
CA VAL A 27 26.51 -31.80 4.01
C VAL A 27 25.19 -31.20 3.53
N LEU A 28 24.92 -29.95 3.88
CA LEU A 28 23.69 -29.25 3.48
C LEU A 28 23.73 -28.73 2.03
N LYS A 29 24.84 -28.91 1.30
CA LYS A 29 25.08 -28.34 -0.04
C LYS A 29 24.80 -26.83 -0.10
N ILE A 30 25.22 -26.10 0.93
CA ILE A 30 25.10 -24.65 1.05
C ILE A 30 26.48 -24.02 0.85
N ASP A 31 26.58 -23.08 -0.09
CA ASP A 31 27.81 -22.34 -0.29
C ASP A 31 28.21 -21.53 0.95
N ARG A 32 29.51 -21.54 1.29
CA ARG A 32 30.01 -20.91 2.52
C ARG A 32 29.95 -19.39 2.46
N SER A 33 30.06 -18.79 1.27
CA SER A 33 29.92 -17.33 1.10
C SER A 33 28.55 -16.85 1.55
N LEU A 34 27.49 -17.65 1.32
CA LEU A 34 26.14 -17.37 1.79
C LEU A 34 26.09 -17.31 3.31
N TYR A 35 26.76 -18.23 4.01
CA TYR A 35 26.82 -18.27 5.48
C TYR A 35 27.58 -17.06 6.03
N VAL A 36 28.75 -16.77 5.47
CA VAL A 36 29.62 -15.67 5.91
C VAL A 36 29.03 -14.28 5.60
N TYR A 37 28.25 -14.15 4.52
CA TYR A 37 27.72 -12.87 4.08
C TYR A 37 26.86 -12.18 5.15
N LYS A 38 27.32 -11.05 5.68
CA LYS A 38 26.52 -10.16 6.54
C LYS A 38 25.92 -9.04 5.70
N SER A 39 24.60 -8.82 5.85
CA SER A 39 23.92 -7.74 5.12
C SER A 39 24.39 -6.39 5.66
N ARG A 40 24.99 -5.56 4.80
CA ARG A 40 25.42 -4.19 5.12
C ARG A 40 24.28 -3.17 4.98
N ARG A 41 23.05 -3.52 5.37
CA ARG A 41 21.96 -2.53 5.39
C ARG A 41 22.22 -1.59 6.55
N GLY A 42 22.58 -0.33 6.27
CA GLY A 42 22.79 0.71 7.28
C GLY A 42 21.56 0.93 8.16
N GLU A 43 21.74 1.67 9.25
CA GLU A 43 20.72 1.87 10.29
C GLU A 43 19.37 2.30 9.69
N GLN A 44 18.41 1.39 9.76
CA GLN A 44 17.04 1.65 9.31
C GLN A 44 16.19 2.23 10.43
N ALA A 45 16.68 2.19 11.67
CA ALA A 45 15.93 2.58 12.86
C ALA A 45 15.58 4.07 12.83
N GLU A 46 16.56 4.94 12.61
CA GLU A 46 16.36 6.40 12.54
C GLU A 46 15.37 6.80 11.45
N LEU A 47 15.55 6.26 10.23
CA LEU A 47 14.66 6.54 9.12
C LEU A 47 13.23 6.04 9.38
N LYS A 48 13.07 4.88 10.04
CA LYS A 48 11.74 4.37 10.44
C LYS A 48 11.08 5.27 11.48
N LEU A 49 11.82 5.70 12.50
CA LEU A 49 11.33 6.63 13.52
C LEU A 49 10.87 7.94 12.88
N LYS A 50 11.66 8.49 11.96
CA LYS A 50 11.32 9.74 11.28
C LYS A 50 10.11 9.61 10.37
N ILE A 51 9.98 8.50 9.63
CA ILE A 51 8.78 8.19 8.85
C ILE A 51 7.55 8.13 9.78
N LYS A 52 7.68 7.47 10.95
CA LYS A 52 6.59 7.35 11.91
C LYS A 52 6.15 8.70 12.45
N ASP A 53 7.09 9.55 12.84
CA ASP A 53 6.86 10.91 13.33
C ASP A 53 6.07 11.77 12.33
N ILE A 54 6.49 11.76 11.06
CA ILE A 54 5.79 12.48 9.98
C ILE A 54 4.37 11.95 9.79
N CYS A 55 4.19 10.62 9.85
CA CYS A 55 2.87 10.00 9.66
C CYS A 55 1.94 10.25 10.85
N GLN A 56 2.47 10.34 12.07
CA GLN A 56 1.71 10.70 13.27
C GLN A 56 1.25 12.16 13.19
N THR A 57 2.13 13.08 12.80
CA THR A 57 1.79 14.49 12.66
C THR A 57 0.82 14.74 11.49
N ARG A 58 0.95 14.00 10.38
CA ARG A 58 0.17 14.22 9.16
C ARG A 58 -0.41 12.92 8.60
N VAL A 59 -1.47 12.43 9.27
CA VAL A 59 -2.09 11.12 9.02
C VAL A 59 -2.49 10.86 7.58
N ARG A 60 -2.85 11.87 6.77
CA ARG A 60 -3.27 11.69 5.36
C ARG A 60 -2.13 11.66 4.35
N TYR A 61 -0.87 11.72 4.79
CA TYR A 61 0.27 11.76 3.88
C TYR A 61 0.68 10.35 3.46
N GLY A 62 0.57 10.09 2.15
CA GLY A 62 1.11 8.87 1.55
C GLY A 62 2.63 8.91 1.45
N TYR A 63 3.25 7.76 1.18
CA TYR A 63 4.71 7.61 1.11
C TYR A 63 5.42 8.63 0.19
N ARG A 64 4.77 9.09 -0.89
CA ARG A 64 5.31 10.13 -1.79
C ARG A 64 5.47 11.49 -1.09
N ARG A 65 4.50 11.88 -0.27
CA ARG A 65 4.55 13.13 0.52
C ARG A 65 5.57 13.02 1.65
N VAL A 66 5.62 11.86 2.31
CA VAL A 66 6.64 11.55 3.33
C VAL A 66 8.05 11.65 2.74
N HIS A 67 8.29 11.08 1.54
CA HIS A 67 9.56 11.18 0.85
C HIS A 67 10.00 12.63 0.59
N ILE A 68 9.08 13.50 0.16
CA ILE A 68 9.40 14.91 -0.08
C ILE A 68 9.84 15.61 1.21
N LEU A 69 9.16 15.34 2.33
CA LEU A 69 9.51 15.91 3.63
C LEU A 69 10.89 15.44 4.11
N ILE A 70 11.13 14.13 4.05
CA ILE A 70 12.41 13.53 4.44
C ILE A 70 13.55 14.10 3.57
N LYS A 71 13.31 14.27 2.26
CA LYS A 71 14.30 14.89 1.36
C LYS A 71 14.58 16.35 1.72
N ARG A 72 13.56 17.11 2.15
CA ARG A 72 13.73 18.51 2.60
C ARG A 72 14.51 18.62 3.89
N GLU A 73 14.45 17.61 4.75
CA GLU A 73 15.26 17.51 5.97
C GLU A 73 16.71 17.05 5.68
N GLY A 74 17.13 16.96 4.42
CA GLY A 74 18.51 16.66 4.02
C GLY A 74 18.82 15.18 3.79
N TRP A 75 17.83 14.29 3.94
CA TRP A 75 18.05 12.85 3.75
C TRP A 75 18.06 12.47 2.26
N ALA A 76 19.21 11.99 1.77
CA ALA A 76 19.36 11.45 0.42
C ALA A 76 18.82 10.00 0.31
N VAL A 77 17.49 9.84 0.42
CA VAL A 77 16.84 8.53 0.44
C VAL A 77 15.98 8.32 -0.82
N ASN A 78 16.17 7.17 -1.48
CA ASN A 78 15.36 6.80 -2.64
C ASN A 78 13.88 6.61 -2.27
N PRO A 79 12.91 7.14 -3.05
CA PRO A 79 11.47 6.94 -2.81
C PRO A 79 11.07 5.46 -2.66
N LYS A 80 11.71 4.54 -3.39
CA LYS A 80 11.44 3.09 -3.31
C LYS A 80 11.78 2.52 -1.94
N ARG A 81 12.83 3.04 -1.28
CA ARG A 81 13.21 2.64 0.09
C ARG A 81 12.15 3.08 1.09
N ILE A 82 11.64 4.30 0.96
CA ILE A 82 10.56 4.81 1.82
C ILE A 82 9.29 4.00 1.61
N TYR A 83 8.90 3.72 0.36
CA TYR A 83 7.73 2.89 0.06
C TYR A 83 7.83 1.51 0.74
N ARG A 84 8.99 0.85 0.66
CA ARG A 84 9.19 -0.45 1.31
C ARG A 84 9.03 -0.36 2.83
N LEU A 85 9.68 0.61 3.48
CA LEU A 85 9.59 0.80 4.92
C LEU A 85 8.16 1.16 5.35
N TYR A 86 7.49 2.02 4.59
CA TYR A 86 6.10 2.42 4.81
C TYR A 86 5.14 1.23 4.74
N LYS A 87 5.37 0.29 3.82
CA LYS A 87 4.62 -0.97 3.73
C LYS A 87 4.96 -1.95 4.85
N GLU A 88 6.25 -2.09 5.21
CA GLU A 88 6.68 -2.94 6.33
C GLU A 88 6.12 -2.47 7.68
N MET A 89 5.86 -1.17 7.82
CA MET A 89 5.27 -0.55 9.01
C MET A 89 3.74 -0.45 8.97
N ASP A 90 3.10 -1.00 7.93
CA ASP A 90 1.65 -0.96 7.70
C ASP A 90 1.03 0.44 7.75
N LEU A 91 1.75 1.45 7.24
CA LEU A 91 1.28 2.83 7.21
C LEU A 91 0.39 3.14 6.00
N GLN A 92 -0.05 2.12 5.26
CA GLN A 92 -0.78 2.31 4.01
C GLN A 92 -2.11 3.03 4.23
N LEU A 93 -2.28 4.17 3.57
CA LEU A 93 -3.55 4.88 3.58
C LEU A 93 -4.63 4.05 2.91
N ARG A 94 -5.69 3.73 3.66
CA ARG A 94 -6.87 3.11 3.09
C ARG A 94 -7.66 4.16 2.31
N ASN A 95 -7.82 3.95 1.01
CA ASN A 95 -8.75 4.75 0.21
C ASN A 95 -10.17 4.50 0.73
N LYS A 96 -10.72 5.49 1.44
CA LYS A 96 -12.16 5.51 1.72
C LYS A 96 -12.84 5.88 0.41
N VAL A 97 -13.50 4.91 -0.21
CA VAL A 97 -14.43 5.19 -1.33
C VAL A 97 -15.37 6.28 -0.83
N PRO A 98 -15.58 7.38 -1.58
CA PRO A 98 -16.55 8.38 -1.16
C PRO A 98 -17.88 7.65 -0.95
N LYS A 99 -18.39 7.65 0.30
CA LYS A 99 -19.80 7.29 0.55
C LYS A 99 -20.59 8.19 -0.37
N ARG A 100 -21.31 7.57 -1.33
CA ARG A 100 -22.19 8.21 -2.31
C ARG A 100 -22.76 9.49 -1.70
N ARG A 101 -22.39 10.65 -2.25
CA ARG A 101 -22.92 11.94 -1.80
C ARG A 101 -24.40 12.01 -2.20
N VAL A 102 -25.26 11.36 -1.44
CA VAL A 102 -26.71 11.55 -1.54
C VAL A 102 -27.05 12.72 -0.64
N LYS A 103 -26.93 13.92 -1.20
CA LYS A 103 -27.81 15.03 -0.87
C LYS A 103 -28.10 15.79 -2.16
N ALA A 104 -28.90 15.16 -3.02
CA ALA A 104 -29.76 15.97 -3.87
C ALA A 104 -30.76 16.63 -2.92
N LYS A 105 -30.99 17.93 -3.07
CA LYS A 105 -32.16 18.65 -2.55
C LYS A 105 -33.38 17.70 -2.57
N LEU A 106 -34.19 17.68 -1.51
CA LEU A 106 -35.54 17.14 -1.58
C LEU A 106 -36.22 17.88 -2.75
N ARG A 107 -36.24 17.24 -3.93
CA ARG A 107 -37.18 17.60 -4.97
C ARG A 107 -38.54 17.25 -4.38
N ALA A 108 -39.52 18.13 -4.55
CA ALA A 108 -40.88 17.90 -4.07
C ALA A 108 -41.27 16.44 -4.30
N ASP A 109 -41.87 15.81 -3.29
CA ASP A 109 -42.21 14.39 -3.32
C ASP A 109 -43.01 14.08 -4.59
N ARG A 110 -42.76 12.90 -5.15
CA ARG A 110 -43.47 12.43 -6.34
C ARG A 110 -44.97 12.44 -6.05
N THR A 111 -45.76 12.99 -6.97
CA THR A 111 -47.22 12.99 -6.87
C THR A 111 -47.76 11.57 -7.04
N GLU A 112 -48.80 11.20 -6.29
CA GLU A 112 -49.42 9.88 -6.40
C GLU A 112 -50.20 9.73 -7.73
N PRO A 113 -50.04 8.62 -8.46
CA PRO A 113 -50.77 8.37 -9.68
C PRO A 113 -52.25 8.06 -9.41
N THR A 114 -53.19 8.80 -10.01
CA THR A 114 -54.65 8.58 -9.84
C THR A 114 -55.26 7.68 -10.93
N HIS A 115 -54.60 7.48 -12.06
CA HIS A 115 -55.05 6.62 -13.15
C HIS A 115 -53.88 6.08 -13.98
N SER A 116 -54.16 5.11 -14.87
CA SER A 116 -53.15 4.55 -15.77
C SER A 116 -52.53 5.66 -16.64
N ASN A 117 -51.21 5.59 -16.87
CA ASN A 117 -50.42 6.61 -17.59
C ASN A 117 -50.38 8.02 -16.96
N HIS A 118 -50.77 8.18 -15.69
CA HIS A 118 -50.78 9.49 -15.03
C HIS A 118 -49.39 10.05 -14.70
N VAL A 119 -48.39 9.19 -14.43
CA VAL A 119 -47.03 9.61 -14.06
C VAL A 119 -46.00 8.84 -14.88
N TRP A 120 -45.14 9.57 -15.58
CA TRP A 120 -43.96 9.01 -16.25
C TRP A 120 -42.69 9.47 -15.56
N ALA A 121 -41.78 8.55 -15.26
CA ALA A 121 -40.45 8.86 -14.75
C ALA A 121 -39.41 8.43 -15.79
N MET A 122 -38.60 9.38 -16.26
CA MET A 122 -37.37 9.13 -16.98
C MET A 122 -36.19 9.52 -16.09
N ASP A 123 -35.21 8.62 -15.91
CA ASP A 123 -34.10 8.80 -14.98
C ASP A 123 -32.73 8.94 -15.67
N PHE A 124 -32.65 9.68 -16.79
CA PHE A 124 -31.37 10.01 -17.42
C PHE A 124 -31.01 11.49 -17.24
N VAL A 125 -29.86 11.75 -16.62
CA VAL A 125 -29.31 13.12 -16.48
C VAL A 125 -28.34 13.44 -17.63
N HIS A 126 -27.68 12.39 -18.13
CA HIS A 126 -26.75 12.45 -19.25
C HIS A 126 -26.71 11.09 -19.93
N ASP A 127 -26.81 11.06 -21.25
CA ASP A 127 -26.68 9.84 -22.05
C ASP A 127 -25.92 10.13 -23.36
N GLN A 128 -25.46 9.08 -24.04
CA GLN A 128 -24.78 9.17 -25.31
C GLN A 128 -25.56 8.38 -26.37
N LEU A 129 -26.01 9.09 -27.42
CA LEU A 129 -26.67 8.46 -28.55
C LEU A 129 -25.70 7.53 -29.29
N ALA A 130 -26.23 6.55 -30.03
CA ALA A 130 -25.43 5.66 -30.88
C ALA A 130 -24.52 6.41 -31.87
N THR A 131 -24.86 7.66 -32.21
CA THR A 131 -24.07 8.59 -33.05
C THR A 131 -22.93 9.29 -32.30
N GLY A 132 -22.74 8.98 -31.02
CA GLY A 132 -21.71 9.57 -30.15
C GLY A 132 -22.08 10.94 -29.56
N ARG A 133 -23.20 11.54 -29.97
CA ARG A 133 -23.66 12.84 -29.46
C ARG A 133 -24.16 12.69 -28.02
N LYS A 134 -23.59 13.50 -27.12
CA LYS A 134 -23.96 13.53 -25.71
C LYS A 134 -25.19 14.41 -25.52
N ILE A 135 -26.21 13.87 -24.86
CA ILE A 135 -27.39 14.61 -24.45
C ILE A 135 -27.36 14.78 -22.94
N ARG A 136 -27.63 16.01 -22.48
CA ARG A 136 -27.73 16.35 -21.06
C ARG A 136 -29.01 17.11 -20.84
N VAL A 137 -29.84 16.63 -19.93
CA VAL A 137 -31.05 17.34 -19.53
C VAL A 137 -30.65 18.44 -18.57
N GLN A 138 -30.80 19.70 -18.97
CA GLN A 138 -30.70 20.85 -18.08
C GLN A 138 -32.10 21.10 -17.52
N THR A 139 -32.41 20.52 -16.35
CA THR A 139 -33.56 20.91 -15.53
C THR A 139 -33.29 22.21 -14.81
#